data_AF-A0A0L0FNC5-F1
#
_entry.id   AF-A0A0L0FNC5-F1
#
_cell.length_a   1.000
_cell.length_b   1.000
_cell.length_c   1.000
_cell.angle_alpha   90.00
_cell.angle_beta   90.00
_cell.angle_gamma   90.00
#
_symmetry.space_group_name_H-M   'P 1'
#
loop_
_entity.id
_entity.type
_entity.pdbx_description
1 polymer ?
#
loop_
_entity_poly.entity_id
_entity_poly.type
_entity_poly.pdbx_seq_one_letter_code
_entity_poly.pdbx_strand_id
1 'polypeptide(L)'
;MHTSTKRMICPVSTLCAIIIILTALISGVKAGIIAKSEVEKCVADGGVDPMTAGTTTCENKIVVSVTVAGGQGPTNAIEVIVNEAVVSGENRTLVAPIRITYQKSQPLLLYALDYVQNVNNKPYELIIEKASIAGGVFDRCIDDGSTDSTCGVFIDRENNNVQVPESQGFCCSCDTFGQNGDIFRSDIDCGNIFSNQASAHW
;
A
#
# COMPACT_ATOMS: atom_id res chain seq x y z
N MET A 1 -20.73 38.47 -40.42
CA MET A 1 -21.26 37.12 -40.08
C MET A 1 -20.17 36.10 -40.35
N HIS A 2 -19.50 35.62 -39.30
CA HIS A 2 -18.40 34.64 -39.40
C HIS A 2 -18.98 33.21 -39.38
N THR A 3 -18.78 32.46 -40.46
CA THR A 3 -19.05 31.02 -40.53
C THR A 3 -17.86 30.26 -39.96
N SER A 4 -18.05 29.68 -38.76
CA SER A 4 -17.08 28.77 -38.14
C SER A 4 -17.33 27.34 -38.60
N THR A 5 -16.46 26.82 -39.46
CA THR A 5 -16.44 25.42 -39.87
C THR A 5 -15.80 24.56 -38.79
N LYS A 6 -16.60 23.86 -37.99
CA LYS A 6 -16.14 22.80 -37.08
C LYS A 6 -15.66 21.61 -37.91
N ARG A 7 -14.36 21.32 -37.88
CA ARG A 7 -13.77 20.09 -38.46
C ARG A 7 -14.13 18.89 -37.57
N MET A 8 -14.85 17.94 -38.14
CA MET A 8 -15.21 16.67 -37.53
C MET A 8 -13.98 15.76 -37.56
N ILE A 9 -13.33 15.59 -36.41
CA ILE A 9 -12.14 14.73 -36.25
C ILE A 9 -12.65 13.30 -36.10
N CYS A 10 -12.26 12.42 -37.02
CA CYS A 10 -12.61 11.00 -37.01
C CYS A 10 -11.96 10.29 -35.81
N PRO A 11 -12.73 9.65 -34.91
CA PRO A 11 -12.21 9.07 -33.67
C PRO A 11 -11.29 7.85 -33.88
N VAL A 12 -11.24 7.30 -35.09
CA VAL A 12 -10.37 6.17 -35.45
C VAL A 12 -8.90 6.61 -35.56
N SER A 13 -8.64 7.85 -35.97
CA SER A 13 -7.28 8.36 -36.15
C SER A 13 -6.57 8.66 -34.82
N THR A 14 -7.31 9.08 -33.80
CA THR A 14 -6.75 9.38 -32.48
C THR A 14 -6.45 8.10 -31.70
N LEU A 15 -7.29 7.06 -31.85
CA LEU A 15 -7.06 5.76 -31.22
C LEU A 15 -5.79 5.06 -31.74
N CYS A 16 -5.56 5.10 -33.06
CA CYS A 16 -4.33 4.55 -33.66
C CYS A 16 -3.07 5.29 -33.18
N ALA A 17 -3.11 6.61 -33.03
CA ALA A 17 -1.98 7.38 -32.52
C ALA A 17 -1.65 7.00 -31.06
N ILE A 18 -2.68 6.78 -30.22
CA ILE A 18 -2.48 6.36 -28.83
C ILE A 18 -1.87 4.95 -28.75
N ILE A 19 -2.31 4.01 -29.60
CA ILE A 19 -1.75 2.64 -29.62
C ILE A 19 -0.27 2.65 -30.06
N ILE A 20 0.09 3.44 -31.08
CA ILE A 20 1.47 3.55 -31.54
C ILE A 20 2.37 4.15 -30.44
N ILE A 21 1.91 5.19 -29.75
CA ILE A 21 2.62 5.80 -28.62
C ILE A 21 2.77 4.79 -27.47
N LEU A 22 1.72 4.03 -27.15
CA LEU A 22 1.78 3.00 -26.11
C LEU A 22 2.81 1.92 -26.46
N THR A 23 2.85 1.46 -27.71
CA THR A 23 3.83 0.43 -28.14
C THR A 23 5.27 0.95 -28.16
N ALA A 24 5.49 2.24 -28.43
CA ALA A 24 6.82 2.85 -28.39
C ALA A 24 7.36 3.04 -26.95
N LEU A 25 6.48 3.10 -25.95
CA LEU A 25 6.85 3.20 -24.53
C LEU A 25 7.18 1.85 -23.89
N ILE A 26 6.87 0.73 -24.56
CA ILE A 26 7.26 -0.61 -24.12
C ILE A 26 8.70 -0.85 -24.59
N SER A 27 9.65 -0.25 -23.88
CA SER A 27 11.07 -0.54 -24.04
C SER A 27 11.31 -2.01 -23.75
N GLY A 28 11.50 -2.82 -24.79
CA GLY A 28 11.95 -4.20 -24.65
C GLY A 28 13.27 -4.22 -23.88
N VAL A 29 13.27 -4.82 -22.70
CA VAL A 29 14.49 -4.90 -21.89
C VAL A 29 15.45 -5.88 -22.57
N LYS A 30 16.51 -5.34 -23.15
CA LYS A 30 17.55 -6.12 -23.80
C LYS A 30 18.54 -6.60 -22.73
N ALA A 31 18.58 -7.91 -22.51
CA ALA A 31 19.70 -8.53 -21.82
C ALA A 31 20.91 -8.64 -22.76
N GLY A 32 22.11 -8.48 -22.21
CA GLY A 32 23.35 -8.53 -22.97
C GLY A 32 24.47 -9.19 -22.17
N ILE A 33 25.36 -9.88 -22.87
CA ILE A 33 26.64 -10.33 -22.31
C ILE A 33 27.57 -9.12 -22.36
N ILE A 34 28.07 -8.68 -21.20
CA ILE A 34 28.90 -7.46 -21.11
C ILE A 34 30.35 -7.78 -21.42
N ALA A 35 30.86 -8.91 -20.93
CA ALA A 35 32.25 -9.32 -21.12
C ALA A 35 32.43 -10.83 -20.94
N LYS A 36 33.41 -11.37 -21.67
CA LYS A 36 33.97 -12.72 -21.51
C LYS A 36 35.48 -12.57 -21.37
N SER A 37 36.04 -13.04 -20.26
CA SER A 37 37.49 -13.07 -20.05
C SER A 37 37.95 -14.40 -19.45
N GLU A 38 39.21 -14.73 -19.68
CA GLU A 38 39.92 -15.80 -18.98
C GLU A 38 40.78 -15.14 -17.89
N VAL A 39 40.68 -15.63 -16.66
CA VAL A 39 41.39 -15.07 -15.50
C VAL A 39 41.98 -16.21 -14.70
N GLU A 40 43.27 -16.11 -14.38
CA GLU A 40 43.92 -16.97 -13.41
C GLU A 40 43.50 -16.53 -12.00
N LYS A 41 42.82 -17.43 -11.28
CA LYS A 41 42.42 -17.19 -9.90
C LYS A 41 43.31 -17.99 -8.97
N CYS A 42 44.09 -17.28 -8.17
CA CYS A 42 44.92 -17.84 -7.11
C CYS A 42 44.21 -17.70 -5.75
N VAL A 43 44.08 -18.80 -5.01
CA VAL A 43 43.50 -18.81 -3.66
C VAL A 43 44.60 -19.07 -2.64
N ALA A 44 44.71 -18.19 -1.65
CA ALA A 44 45.58 -18.35 -0.49
C ALA A 44 44.73 -18.83 0.70
N ASP A 45 44.87 -20.10 1.10
CA ASP A 45 44.04 -20.74 2.13
C ASP A 45 44.39 -20.34 3.58
N GLY A 46 45.13 -19.24 3.77
CA GLY A 46 45.41 -18.65 5.09
C GLY A 46 46.29 -19.48 6.04
N GLY A 47 46.79 -20.65 5.61
CA GLY A 47 47.61 -21.54 6.44
C GLY A 47 49.10 -21.19 6.51
N VAL A 48 49.63 -20.41 5.55
CA VAL A 48 51.04 -19.96 5.50
C VAL A 48 51.13 -18.61 4.77
N ASP A 49 52.21 -17.86 5.02
CA ASP A 49 52.46 -16.52 4.43
C ASP A 49 52.27 -16.53 2.90
N PRO A 50 51.38 -15.66 2.35
CA PRO A 50 51.04 -15.61 0.92
C PRO A 50 52.22 -15.32 -0.02
N MET A 51 53.40 -14.98 0.51
CA MET A 51 54.64 -14.80 -0.28
C MET A 51 55.51 -16.06 -0.37
N THR A 52 55.15 -17.16 0.29
CA THR A 52 55.92 -18.41 0.25
C THR A 52 55.51 -19.24 -0.96
N ALA A 53 56.37 -19.30 -1.97
CA ALA A 53 56.17 -20.09 -3.19
C ALA A 53 55.86 -21.56 -2.85
N GLY A 54 54.59 -21.97 -3.02
CA GLY A 54 54.15 -23.37 -2.86
C GLY A 54 52.83 -23.61 -2.14
N THR A 55 52.16 -22.59 -1.57
CA THR A 55 50.88 -22.78 -0.84
C THR A 55 49.66 -22.10 -1.48
N THR A 56 49.88 -21.35 -2.57
CA THR A 56 48.81 -20.70 -3.33
C THR A 56 48.41 -21.59 -4.49
N THR A 57 47.16 -22.08 -4.49
CA THR A 57 46.62 -22.90 -5.59
C THR A 57 46.01 -21.97 -6.64
N CYS A 58 46.60 -21.94 -7.84
CA CYS A 58 46.13 -21.12 -8.97
C CYS A 58 45.44 -21.99 -10.02
N GLU A 59 44.29 -21.54 -10.49
CA GLU A 59 43.52 -22.20 -11.53
C GLU A 59 42.96 -21.18 -12.53
N ASN A 60 43.02 -21.51 -13.83
CA ASN A 60 42.39 -20.71 -14.87
C ASN A 60 40.86 -20.85 -14.82
N LYS A 61 40.16 -19.72 -14.89
CA LYS A 61 38.70 -19.64 -14.85
C LYS A 61 38.18 -18.79 -16.00
N ILE A 62 37.02 -19.20 -16.52
CA ILE A 62 36.23 -18.38 -17.44
C ILE A 62 35.33 -17.49 -16.59
N VAL A 63 35.45 -16.17 -16.75
CA VAL A 63 34.60 -15.19 -16.06
C VAL A 63 33.65 -14.58 -17.09
N VAL A 64 32.34 -14.68 -16.80
CA VAL A 64 31.28 -14.14 -17.66
C VAL A 64 30.44 -13.18 -16.83
N SER A 65 30.34 -11.94 -17.30
CA SER A 65 29.48 -10.91 -16.69
C SER A 65 28.20 -10.76 -17.51
N VAL A 66 27.05 -10.98 -16.87
CA VAL A 66 25.73 -11.04 -17.52
C VAL A 66 24.75 -10.11 -16.81
N THR A 67 24.00 -9.32 -17.57
CA THR A 67 22.88 -8.53 -17.04
C THR A 67 21.57 -9.29 -17.16
N VAL A 68 21.02 -9.71 -16.01
CA VAL A 68 19.71 -10.38 -15.95
C VAL A 68 18.63 -9.36 -15.56
N ALA A 69 17.73 -9.10 -16.50
CA ALA A 69 16.61 -8.19 -16.32
C ALA A 69 15.52 -8.82 -15.44
N GLY A 70 14.80 -8.00 -14.67
CA GLY A 70 13.65 -8.47 -13.91
C GLY A 70 12.54 -8.98 -14.83
N GLY A 71 11.87 -10.07 -14.44
CA GLY A 71 10.78 -10.64 -15.23
C GLY A 71 11.20 -11.54 -16.40
N GLN A 72 12.46 -11.98 -16.44
CA GLN A 72 12.93 -12.94 -17.44
C GLN A 72 12.54 -14.36 -17.04
N GLY A 73 11.54 -14.91 -17.74
CA GLY A 73 11.11 -16.30 -17.63
C GLY A 73 11.84 -17.24 -18.61
N PRO A 74 11.40 -18.51 -18.71
CA PRO A 74 12.07 -19.55 -19.50
C PRO A 74 12.24 -19.22 -20.99
N THR A 75 11.31 -18.45 -21.57
CA THR A 75 11.31 -18.08 -23.00
C THR A 75 12.24 -16.90 -23.33
N ASN A 76 12.65 -16.12 -22.34
CA ASN A 76 13.53 -14.95 -22.49
C ASN A 76 14.75 -15.06 -21.56
N ALA A 77 15.13 -16.30 -21.23
CA ALA A 77 16.25 -16.58 -20.34
C ALA A 77 17.57 -16.32 -21.05
N ILE A 78 18.56 -15.86 -20.29
CA ILE A 78 19.90 -15.66 -20.84
C ILE A 78 20.63 -16.99 -20.74
N GLU A 79 21.20 -17.42 -21.85
CA GLU A 79 21.94 -18.65 -21.92
C GLU A 79 23.42 -18.37 -22.20
N VAL A 80 24.29 -18.93 -21.36
CA VAL A 80 25.74 -18.93 -21.56
C VAL A 80 26.16 -20.36 -21.91
N ILE A 81 26.75 -20.53 -23.08
CA ILE A 81 27.22 -21.83 -23.57
C ILE A 81 28.74 -21.79 -23.71
N VAL A 82 29.42 -22.76 -23.11
CA VAL A 82 30.86 -22.98 -23.28
C VAL A 82 31.03 -24.25 -24.12
N ASN A 83 31.52 -24.08 -25.36
CA ASN A 83 31.74 -25.18 -26.32
C ASN A 83 33.22 -25.56 -26.45
N GLU A 84 34.12 -24.62 -26.17
CA GLU A 84 35.56 -24.76 -26.41
C GLU A 84 36.33 -24.18 -25.24
N ALA A 85 37.49 -24.78 -24.94
CA ALA A 85 38.44 -24.32 -23.94
C ALA A 85 39.86 -24.41 -24.48
N VAL A 86 40.74 -23.53 -24.01
CA VAL A 86 42.18 -23.58 -24.34
C VAL A 86 42.87 -24.45 -23.30
N VAL A 87 43.49 -25.54 -23.73
CA VAL A 87 44.27 -26.43 -22.86
C VAL A 87 45.68 -26.52 -23.43
N SER A 88 46.67 -26.06 -22.66
CA SER A 88 48.08 -26.07 -23.07
C SER A 88 48.36 -25.32 -24.38
N GLY A 89 47.62 -24.23 -24.64
CA GLY A 89 47.80 -23.40 -25.84
C GLY A 89 47.04 -23.87 -27.08
N GLU A 90 46.31 -24.99 -27.01
CA GLU A 90 45.46 -25.49 -28.09
C GLU A 90 43.98 -25.32 -27.78
N ASN A 91 43.20 -24.87 -28.77
CA ASN A 91 41.74 -24.89 -28.67
C ASN A 91 41.23 -26.33 -28.75
N ARG A 92 40.52 -26.77 -27.71
CA ARG A 92 39.86 -28.07 -27.66
C ARG A 92 38.36 -27.90 -27.48
N THR A 93 37.60 -28.59 -28.32
CA THR A 93 36.14 -28.65 -28.20
C THR A 93 35.76 -29.60 -27.08
N LEU A 94 34.81 -29.18 -26.24
CA LEU A 94 34.28 -30.01 -25.17
C LEU A 94 33.37 -31.09 -25.78
N VAL A 95 33.50 -32.33 -25.30
CA VAL A 95 32.62 -33.46 -25.71
C VAL A 95 31.16 -33.18 -25.35
N ALA A 96 30.94 -32.48 -24.23
CA ALA A 96 29.64 -31.99 -23.81
C ALA A 96 29.76 -30.49 -23.46
N PRO A 97 28.99 -29.61 -24.11
CA PRO A 97 29.04 -28.19 -23.81
C PRO A 97 28.42 -27.88 -22.46
N ILE A 98 28.97 -26.90 -21.74
CA ILE A 98 28.43 -26.44 -20.47
C ILE A 98 27.38 -25.37 -20.78
N ARG A 99 26.13 -25.59 -20.34
CA ARG A 99 25.00 -24.68 -20.54
C ARG A 99 24.53 -24.11 -19.20
N ILE A 100 24.56 -22.79 -19.06
CA ILE A 100 24.08 -22.07 -17.87
C ILE A 100 22.94 -21.16 -18.29
N THR A 101 21.78 -21.29 -17.65
CA THR A 101 20.58 -20.51 -17.93
C THR A 101 20.22 -19.63 -16.74
N TYR A 102 20.09 -18.33 -16.97
CA TYR A 102 19.69 -17.36 -15.95
C TYR A 102 18.24 -16.94 -16.13
N GLN A 103 17.48 -16.95 -15.04
CA GLN A 103 16.11 -16.46 -14.94
C GLN A 103 15.99 -15.54 -13.73
N LYS A 104 15.12 -14.54 -13.82
CA LYS A 104 14.91 -13.57 -12.73
C LYS A 104 13.45 -13.22 -12.62
N SER A 105 12.90 -13.36 -11.41
CA SER A 105 11.51 -13.02 -11.11
C SER A 105 11.23 -11.54 -11.35
N GLN A 106 9.94 -11.19 -11.38
CA GLN A 106 9.54 -9.79 -11.36
C GLN A 106 10.04 -9.13 -10.06
N PRO A 107 10.62 -7.91 -10.13
CA PRO A 107 10.97 -7.17 -8.93
C PRO A 107 9.70 -6.80 -8.17
N LEU A 108 9.74 -6.90 -6.84
CA LEU A 108 8.65 -6.46 -5.96
C LEU A 108 9.11 -5.22 -5.20
N LEU A 109 8.21 -4.24 -5.09
CA LEU A 109 8.40 -3.09 -4.22
C LEU A 109 7.67 -3.34 -2.91
N LEU A 110 8.43 -3.50 -1.83
CA LEU A 110 7.90 -3.76 -0.50
C LEU A 110 7.99 -2.47 0.32
N TYR A 111 6.85 -2.02 0.84
CA TYR A 111 6.78 -0.91 1.77
C TYR A 111 6.71 -1.46 3.19
N ALA A 112 7.58 -0.98 4.07
CA ALA A 112 7.46 -1.27 5.49
C ALA A 112 6.21 -0.56 6.03
N LEU A 113 5.35 -1.32 6.71
CA LEU A 113 4.12 -0.80 7.31
C LEU A 113 4.29 -0.81 8.82
N ASP A 114 4.06 0.35 9.43
CA ASP A 114 4.03 0.52 10.88
C ASP A 114 2.58 0.67 11.33
N TYR A 115 2.21 -0.05 12.39
CA TYR A 115 0.91 0.08 13.02
C TYR A 115 0.82 1.42 13.76
N VAL A 116 -0.26 2.17 13.51
CA VAL A 116 -0.49 3.47 14.16
C VAL A 116 -1.63 3.34 15.17
N GLN A 117 -2.84 3.01 14.70
CA GLN A 117 -4.03 2.90 15.54
C GLN A 117 -5.14 2.13 14.83
N ASN A 118 -6.12 1.66 15.61
CA ASN A 118 -7.36 1.10 15.11
C ASN A 118 -8.35 2.23 14.74
N VAL A 119 -9.13 2.03 13.68
CA VAL A 119 -10.15 2.97 13.23
C VAL A 119 -11.47 2.23 13.03
N ASN A 120 -12.57 2.80 13.52
CA ASN A 120 -13.90 2.24 13.31
C ASN A 120 -14.37 2.51 11.86
N ASN A 121 -14.82 1.46 11.17
CA ASN A 121 -15.27 1.55 9.78
C ASN A 121 -16.59 2.33 9.60
N LYS A 122 -17.47 2.32 10.60
CA LYS A 122 -18.78 2.97 10.54
C LYS A 122 -19.28 3.35 11.95
N PRO A 123 -18.81 4.48 12.51
CA PRO A 123 -19.45 5.05 13.69
C PRO A 123 -20.90 5.39 13.37
N TYR A 124 -21.80 5.15 14.31
CA TYR A 124 -23.22 5.49 14.20
C TYR A 124 -23.66 6.24 15.45
N GLU A 125 -24.67 7.07 15.29
CA GLU A 125 -25.28 7.82 16.39
C GLU A 125 -26.47 7.04 16.95
N LEU A 126 -26.51 6.87 18.26
CA LEU A 126 -27.65 6.36 19.01
C LEU A 126 -28.45 7.54 19.57
N ILE A 127 -29.73 7.59 19.22
CA ILE A 127 -30.67 8.63 19.69
C ILE A 127 -31.55 8.02 20.79
N ILE A 128 -31.53 8.62 21.98
CA ILE A 128 -32.33 8.19 23.14
C ILE A 128 -33.29 9.32 23.50
N GLU A 129 -34.57 9.13 23.20
CA GLU A 129 -35.60 10.09 23.61
C GLU A 129 -35.87 10.03 25.12
N LYS A 130 -36.05 11.21 25.72
CA LYS A 130 -36.36 11.38 27.13
C LYS A 130 -37.61 12.25 27.32
N ALA A 131 -38.43 11.81 28.27
CA ALA A 131 -39.54 12.61 28.77
C ALA A 131 -39.00 13.85 29.49
N SER A 132 -39.45 15.02 29.09
CA SER A 132 -39.29 16.26 29.83
C SER A 132 -40.68 16.84 30.07
N ILE A 133 -40.89 17.40 31.25
CA ILE A 133 -42.19 17.95 31.66
C ILE A 133 -42.13 19.47 31.62
N ALA A 134 -43.26 20.08 31.25
CA ALA A 134 -43.45 21.53 31.23
C ALA A 134 -42.57 22.30 30.22
N GLY A 135 -42.40 21.80 28.98
CA GLY A 135 -41.76 22.59 27.92
C GLY A 135 -40.24 22.67 28.06
N GLY A 136 -39.59 21.57 28.44
CA GLY A 136 -38.13 21.54 28.66
C GLY A 136 -37.65 21.94 30.06
N VAL A 137 -38.54 22.41 30.95
CA VAL A 137 -38.16 22.99 32.27
C VAL A 137 -37.61 21.94 33.25
N PHE A 138 -38.05 20.69 33.15
CA PHE A 138 -37.49 19.58 33.91
C PHE A 138 -36.96 18.51 32.94
N ASP A 139 -35.83 18.84 32.29
CA ASP A 139 -35.13 17.90 31.43
C ASP A 139 -34.54 16.75 32.26
N ARG A 140 -34.76 15.53 31.76
CA ARG A 140 -34.19 14.29 32.33
C ARG A 140 -32.99 13.79 31.52
N CYS A 141 -32.61 14.52 30.49
CA CYS A 141 -31.36 14.32 29.78
C CYS A 141 -30.21 14.93 30.58
N ILE A 142 -29.16 14.14 30.78
CA ILE A 142 -27.97 14.51 31.56
C ILE A 142 -26.76 14.24 30.68
N ASP A 143 -25.95 15.28 30.42
CA ASP A 143 -24.71 15.25 29.63
C ASP A 143 -23.53 15.91 30.37
N ASP A 144 -23.58 15.92 31.71
CA ASP A 144 -22.58 16.55 32.59
C ASP A 144 -21.24 15.80 32.69
N GLY A 145 -21.12 14.66 31.99
CA GLY A 145 -19.92 13.82 32.00
C GLY A 145 -19.78 12.94 33.24
N SER A 146 -20.79 12.87 34.11
CA SER A 146 -20.83 11.91 35.23
C SER A 146 -21.16 10.49 34.74
N THR A 147 -20.95 9.47 35.59
CA THR A 147 -21.35 8.09 35.27
C THR A 147 -22.86 7.92 35.10
N ASP A 148 -23.64 8.89 35.61
CA ASP A 148 -25.10 8.92 35.53
C ASP A 148 -25.60 9.71 34.30
N SER A 149 -24.70 10.13 33.42
CA SER A 149 -25.04 10.70 32.10
C SER A 149 -25.95 9.75 31.33
N THR A 150 -26.85 10.30 30.52
CA THR A 150 -27.92 9.54 29.87
C THR A 150 -27.42 8.47 28.91
N CYS A 151 -26.33 8.76 28.18
CA CYS A 151 -25.67 7.80 27.29
C CYS A 151 -24.62 6.93 28.02
N GLY A 152 -24.41 7.17 29.32
CA GLY A 152 -23.26 6.67 30.07
C GLY A 152 -21.97 7.39 29.68
N VAL A 153 -20.83 6.84 30.11
CA VAL A 153 -19.49 7.33 29.76
C VAL A 153 -18.65 6.16 29.29
N PHE A 154 -17.74 6.40 28.34
CA PHE A 154 -16.80 5.38 27.90
C PHE A 154 -15.58 5.37 28.83
N ILE A 155 -15.32 4.21 29.44
CA ILE A 155 -14.18 4.00 30.32
C ILE A 155 -13.13 3.17 29.58
N ASP A 156 -11.95 3.75 29.40
CA ASP A 156 -10.80 3.06 28.85
C ASP A 156 -10.18 2.15 29.92
N ARG A 157 -10.51 0.86 29.83
CA ARG A 157 -10.03 -0.16 30.77
C ARG A 157 -8.55 -0.49 30.59
N GLU A 158 -7.98 -0.20 29.43
CA GLU A 158 -6.57 -0.45 29.15
C GLU A 158 -5.69 0.68 29.72
N ASN A 159 -6.21 1.92 29.72
CA ASN A 159 -5.55 3.08 30.28
C ASN A 159 -6.04 3.42 31.70
N ASN A 160 -5.78 2.53 32.66
CA ASN A 160 -6.06 2.74 34.10
C ASN A 160 -7.52 3.07 34.47
N ASN A 161 -8.49 2.59 33.69
CA ASN A 161 -9.92 2.90 33.89
C ASN A 161 -10.21 4.42 33.83
N VAL A 162 -9.47 5.15 32.99
CA VAL A 162 -9.69 6.58 32.78
C VAL A 162 -10.93 6.78 31.90
N GLN A 163 -11.80 7.70 32.30
CA GLN A 163 -12.93 8.11 31.48
C GLN A 163 -12.43 8.87 30.25
N VAL A 164 -12.92 8.48 29.07
CA VAL A 164 -12.63 9.17 27.82
C VAL A 164 -13.43 10.48 27.80
N PRO A 165 -12.78 11.64 27.62
CA PRO A 165 -13.46 12.93 27.56
C PRO A 165 -14.50 12.96 26.44
N GLU A 166 -15.61 13.67 26.67
CA GLU A 166 -16.71 13.85 25.70
C GLU A 166 -17.40 12.56 25.23
N SER A 167 -17.16 11.44 25.92
CA SER A 167 -17.79 10.16 25.58
C SER A 167 -19.24 10.04 26.05
N GLN A 168 -19.72 11.01 26.84
CA GLN A 168 -21.09 11.08 27.33
C GLN A 168 -22.12 11.52 26.28
N GLY A 169 -21.65 11.94 25.11
CA GLY A 169 -22.52 12.50 24.08
C GLY A 169 -23.04 13.88 24.49
N PHE A 170 -24.23 14.23 24.00
CA PHE A 170 -24.85 15.52 24.30
C PHE A 170 -26.38 15.44 24.33
N CYS A 171 -26.99 16.38 25.04
CA CYS A 171 -28.44 16.53 25.11
C CYS A 171 -28.97 17.59 24.14
N CYS A 172 -30.17 17.36 23.62
CA CYS A 172 -30.97 18.33 22.89
C CYS A 172 -32.36 18.36 23.49
N SER A 173 -32.90 19.55 23.74
CA SER A 173 -34.24 19.75 24.28
C SER A 173 -35.02 20.79 23.48
N CYS A 174 -36.34 20.73 23.61
CA CYS A 174 -37.23 21.76 23.10
C CYS A 174 -36.94 23.08 23.84
N ASP A 175 -36.79 24.18 23.10
CA ASP A 175 -36.85 25.50 23.71
C ASP A 175 -38.29 25.81 24.12
N THR A 176 -38.45 26.63 25.16
CA THR A 176 -39.73 27.16 25.66
C THR A 176 -40.58 27.88 24.61
N PHE A 177 -39.98 28.24 23.46
CA PHE A 177 -40.66 28.86 22.31
C PHE A 177 -40.69 27.99 21.04
N GLY A 178 -40.29 26.71 21.14
CA GLY A 178 -40.27 25.79 19.99
C GLY A 178 -41.64 25.71 19.34
N GLN A 179 -41.73 26.13 18.08
CA GLN A 179 -42.99 26.07 17.35
C GLN A 179 -43.11 24.73 16.62
N ASN A 180 -44.35 24.26 16.42
CA ASN A 180 -44.64 23.16 15.53
C ASN A 180 -44.15 23.52 14.11
N GLY A 181 -42.98 23.02 13.71
CA GLY A 181 -42.35 23.30 12.41
C GLY A 181 -40.82 23.37 12.42
N ASP A 182 -40.18 23.46 13.59
CA ASP A 182 -38.72 23.38 13.71
C ASP A 182 -38.23 21.95 13.50
N ILE A 183 -37.07 21.79 12.83
CA ILE A 183 -36.45 20.47 12.60
C ILE A 183 -35.51 20.17 13.77
N PHE A 184 -35.87 19.16 14.55
CA PHE A 184 -35.03 18.66 15.64
C PHE A 184 -34.21 17.46 15.18
N ARG A 185 -32.99 17.32 15.71
CA ARG A 185 -32.04 16.23 15.33
C ARG A 185 -32.64 14.83 15.52
N SER A 186 -33.51 14.70 16.51
CA SER A 186 -34.23 13.48 16.90
C SER A 186 -35.71 13.49 16.51
N ASP A 187 -36.17 14.47 15.71
CA ASP A 187 -37.57 14.62 15.30
C ASP A 187 -38.58 14.66 16.47
N ILE A 188 -38.16 15.27 17.58
CA ILE A 188 -38.96 15.41 18.80
C ILE A 188 -40.20 16.30 18.58
N ASP A 189 -41.34 15.88 19.11
CA ASP A 189 -42.58 16.67 19.15
C ASP A 189 -42.58 17.65 20.34
N CYS A 190 -42.21 18.90 20.06
CA CYS A 190 -42.25 20.00 21.04
C CYS A 190 -43.65 20.62 21.24
N GLY A 191 -44.66 20.23 20.46
CA GLY A 191 -46.02 20.77 20.53
C GLY A 191 -46.88 20.19 21.66
N ASN A 192 -46.48 19.04 22.20
CA ASN A 192 -47.20 18.36 23.27
C ASN A 192 -46.42 18.44 24.59
N ILE A 193 -47.00 19.02 25.64
CA ILE A 193 -46.32 19.21 26.94
C ILE A 193 -46.16 17.90 27.75
N PHE A 194 -46.73 16.80 27.25
CA PHE A 194 -46.67 15.47 27.85
C PHE A 194 -45.87 14.46 27.01
N SER A 195 -45.25 14.87 25.90
CA SER A 195 -44.39 14.02 25.06
C SER A 195 -42.94 14.01 25.56
N ASN A 196 -42.11 13.18 24.91
CA ASN A 196 -40.66 13.33 25.00
C ASN A 196 -40.30 14.69 24.41
N GLN A 197 -39.61 15.53 25.18
CA GLN A 197 -39.20 16.88 24.77
C GLN A 197 -37.68 17.05 24.83
N ALA A 198 -36.94 15.96 25.06
CA ALA A 198 -35.50 15.92 25.04
C ALA A 198 -34.97 14.63 24.42
N SER A 199 -33.73 14.66 23.95
CA SER A 199 -33.00 13.50 23.41
C SER A 199 -31.54 13.57 23.78
N ALA A 200 -30.96 12.41 24.07
CA ALA A 200 -29.52 12.23 24.16
C ALA A 200 -28.98 11.61 22.86
N HIS A 201 -27.78 12.02 22.47
CA HIS A 201 -27.11 11.61 21.23
C HIS A 201 -25.72 11.08 21.57
N TRP A 202 -25.42 9.84 21.17
CA TRP A 202 -24.15 9.15 21.42
C TRP A 202 -23.53 8.60 20.15
#